data_AF-A0A9W5RG07-F1
#
_entry.id   AF-A0A9W5RG07-F1
#
_cell.length_a   1.000
_cell.length_b   1.000
_cell.length_c   1.000
_cell.angle_alpha   90.00
_cell.angle_beta   90.00
_cell.angle_gamma   90.00
#
_symmetry.space_group_name_H-M   'P 1'
#
loop_
_entity.id
_entity.type
_entity.pdbx_description
1 polymer ?
#
loop_
_entity_poly.entity_id
_entity_poly.type
_entity_poly.pdbx_seq_one_letter_code
_entity_poly.pdbx_strand_id
1 'polypeptide(L)'
;MSTMTETLRTLFALDKNIELFVQHLPQMVIIFALISFGGWVYETIYCSVVEGEFTKRGFLFGPTCPIYGIGALAVWLVLGQISNPFIVFIIGGFLATVIEYSTGLFLERRFKKKWWDYSMFKFNLHGRICPQASAVFGAFSVTSVFVLVPAMLDILMLFSRHTISVLAFIVVTLYFLDTVASLLWNGPTTHHKVEAAAQDASMKIEEAAHNASQQVDAMAQSASQKVSAAAQNASEKANAAAQKANAAAQKANAAAQTATLLATQKAKEVSQKVQVTKQKFDDTTQKVKDHLPSSFPWDN
;
A
#
# COMPACT_ATOMS: atom_id res chain seq x y z
N MET A 1 18.34 59.81 -21.97
CA MET A 1 19.80 59.53 -21.96
C MET A 1 20.17 58.37 -21.02
N SER A 2 19.54 58.19 -19.85
CA SER A 2 19.93 57.11 -18.91
C SER A 2 19.60 55.69 -19.38
N THR A 3 18.49 55.48 -20.10
CA THR A 3 18.06 54.15 -20.57
C THR A 3 19.03 53.53 -21.57
N MET A 4 19.52 54.33 -22.54
CA MET A 4 20.50 53.87 -23.53
C MET A 4 21.83 53.50 -22.88
N THR A 5 22.26 54.28 -21.88
CA THR A 5 23.51 54.00 -21.14
C THR A 5 23.40 52.74 -20.29
N GLU A 6 22.24 52.47 -19.69
CA GLU A 6 21.98 51.21 -18.97
C GLU A 6 21.95 50.01 -19.90
N THR A 7 21.25 50.10 -21.05
CA THR A 7 21.22 49.02 -22.04
C THR A 7 22.62 48.70 -22.55
N LEU A 8 23.43 49.72 -22.87
CA LEU A 8 24.81 49.51 -23.29
C LEU A 8 25.66 48.85 -22.20
N ARG A 9 25.53 49.27 -20.93
CA ARG A 9 26.24 48.62 -19.81
C ARG A 9 25.84 47.15 -19.65
N THR A 10 24.55 46.83 -19.77
CA THR A 10 24.09 45.43 -19.70
C THR A 10 24.60 44.59 -20.86
N LEU A 11 24.69 45.16 -22.06
CA LEU A 11 25.25 44.48 -23.22
C LEU A 11 26.76 44.22 -23.05
N PHE A 12 27.53 45.21 -22.60
CA PHE A 12 28.95 45.03 -22.29
C PHE A 12 29.20 44.02 -21.17
N ALA A 13 28.31 43.98 -20.16
CA ALA A 13 28.40 43.01 -19.07
C ALA A 13 28.16 41.57 -19.56
N LEU A 14 27.16 41.38 -20.42
CA LEU A 14 26.87 40.09 -21.04
C LEU A 14 28.00 39.65 -21.97
N ASP A 15 28.54 40.56 -22.78
CA ASP A 15 29.67 40.29 -23.67
C ASP A 15 30.90 39.80 -22.89
N LYS A 16 31.24 40.48 -21.79
CA LYS A 16 32.30 40.05 -20.88
C LYS A 16 32.05 38.67 -20.27
N ASN A 17 30.82 38.37 -19.86
CA ASN A 17 30.47 37.05 -19.33
C ASN A 17 30.61 35.96 -20.41
N ILE A 18 30.24 36.26 -21.65
CA ILE A 18 30.40 35.35 -22.79
C ILE A 18 31.89 35.12 -23.05
N GLU A 19 32.72 36.16 -23.05
CA GLU A 19 34.16 36.04 -23.21
C GLU A 19 34.77 35.13 -22.13
N LEU A 20 34.44 35.37 -20.86
CA LEU A 20 34.86 34.53 -19.74
C LEU A 20 34.37 33.07 -19.87
N PHE A 21 33.11 32.90 -20.30
CA PHE A 21 32.52 31.58 -20.51
C PHE A 21 33.28 30.79 -21.59
N VAL A 22 33.61 31.43 -22.71
CA VAL A 22 34.35 30.81 -23.82
C VAL A 22 35.80 30.53 -23.40
N GLN A 23 36.44 31.46 -22.70
CA GLN A 23 37.81 31.32 -22.21
C GLN A 23 37.94 30.12 -21.24
N HIS A 24 36.96 29.94 -20.37
CA HIS A 24 36.91 28.90 -19.33
C HIS A 24 35.92 27.77 -19.65
N LEU A 25 35.67 27.50 -20.94
CA LEU A 25 34.68 26.51 -21.37
C LEU A 25 34.85 25.12 -20.70
N PRO A 26 36.07 24.55 -20.57
CA PRO A 26 36.26 23.29 -19.86
C PRO A 26 35.80 23.35 -18.40
N GLN A 27 36.09 24.44 -17.69
CA GLN A 27 35.64 24.65 -16.31
C GLN A 27 34.12 24.76 -16.25
N MET A 28 33.50 25.49 -17.19
CA MET A 28 32.04 25.63 -17.25
C MET A 28 31.35 24.28 -17.45
N VAL A 29 31.92 23.37 -18.24
CA VAL A 29 31.41 21.99 -18.39
C VAL A 29 31.45 21.23 -17.06
N ILE A 30 32.54 21.36 -16.30
CA ILE A 30 32.64 20.70 -14.99
C ILE A 30 31.66 21.31 -13.99
N ILE A 31 31.53 22.64 -13.95
CA ILE A 31 30.57 23.35 -13.11
C ILE A 31 29.14 22.94 -13.44
N PHE A 32 28.80 22.87 -14.73
CA PHE A 32 27.54 22.33 -15.21
C PHE A 32 27.27 20.94 -14.62
N ALA A 33 28.24 20.03 -14.71
CA ALA A 33 28.06 18.66 -14.24
C ALA A 33 27.93 18.57 -12.72
N LEU A 34 28.73 19.34 -11.97
CA LEU A 34 28.69 19.37 -10.50
C LEU A 34 27.37 19.94 -9.99
N ILE A 35 26.89 21.05 -10.57
CA ILE A 35 25.61 21.64 -10.18
C ILE A 35 24.44 20.73 -10.60
N SER A 36 24.51 20.08 -11.75
CA SER A 36 23.47 19.12 -12.17
C SER A 36 23.42 17.89 -11.27
N PHE A 37 24.56 17.39 -10.80
CA PHE A 37 24.63 16.35 -9.78
C PHE A 37 24.07 16.82 -8.43
N GLY A 38 24.43 18.04 -8.00
CA GLY A 38 23.90 18.63 -6.76
C GLY A 38 22.38 18.79 -6.79
N GLY A 39 21.83 19.24 -7.93
CA GLY A 39 20.38 19.31 -8.15
C GLY A 39 19.72 17.93 -8.07
N TRP A 40 20.35 16.90 -8.65
CA TRP A 40 19.87 15.52 -8.53
C TRP A 40 19.85 15.02 -7.09
N VAL A 41 20.91 15.30 -6.31
CA VAL A 41 20.97 14.96 -4.88
C VAL A 41 19.84 15.65 -4.12
N TYR A 42 19.66 16.96 -4.34
CA TYR A 42 18.59 17.74 -3.73
C TYR A 42 17.21 17.15 -4.02
N GLU A 43 16.88 16.90 -5.29
CA GLU A 43 15.57 16.35 -5.68
C GLU A 43 15.36 14.95 -5.15
N THR A 44 16.39 14.10 -5.25
CA THR A 44 16.31 12.71 -4.80
C THR A 44 16.06 12.67 -3.28
N ILE A 45 16.77 13.48 -2.48
CA ILE A 45 16.54 13.57 -1.04
C ILE A 45 15.14 14.11 -0.74
N TYR A 46 14.77 15.26 -1.33
CA TYR A 46 13.49 15.89 -1.08
C TYR A 46 12.33 14.94 -1.38
N CYS A 47 12.31 14.35 -2.58
CA CYS A 47 11.25 13.44 -2.99
C CYS A 47 11.27 12.14 -2.20
N SER A 48 12.44 11.57 -1.87
CA SER A 48 12.49 10.33 -1.10
C SER A 48 11.97 10.51 0.33
N VAL A 49 12.20 11.69 0.93
CA VAL A 49 11.64 12.03 2.25
C VAL A 49 10.12 12.22 2.16
N VAL A 50 9.62 12.86 1.10
CA VAL A 50 8.19 13.12 0.91
C VAL A 50 7.41 11.83 0.59
N GLU A 51 7.98 10.93 -0.22
CA GLU A 51 7.34 9.70 -0.66
C GLU A 51 7.59 8.51 0.27
N GLY A 52 8.62 8.58 1.13
CA GLY A 52 8.97 7.52 2.08
C GLY A 52 9.74 6.35 1.46
N GLU A 53 10.11 6.44 0.18
CA GLU A 53 10.91 5.45 -0.54
C GLU A 53 11.97 6.13 -1.41
N PHE A 54 13.02 5.39 -1.78
CA PHE A 54 14.06 5.96 -2.63
C PHE A 54 13.55 6.12 -4.07
N THR A 55 13.30 7.38 -4.47
CA THR A 55 12.82 7.69 -5.81
C THR A 55 13.90 8.35 -6.63
N LYS A 56 14.40 7.63 -7.63
CA LYS A 56 15.33 8.20 -8.62
C LYS A 56 14.64 9.34 -9.38
N ARG A 57 15.26 10.52 -9.35
CA ARG A 57 14.82 11.70 -10.12
C ARG A 57 15.69 11.96 -11.33
N GLY A 58 15.19 12.80 -12.23
CA GLY A 58 15.87 13.20 -13.46
C GLY A 58 15.43 12.47 -14.73
N PHE A 59 15.74 13.09 -15.86
CA PHE A 59 15.50 12.51 -17.20
C PHE A 59 16.55 11.47 -17.59
N LEU A 60 17.79 11.67 -17.13
CA LEU A 60 18.93 10.85 -17.48
C LEU A 60 19.05 9.60 -16.60
N PHE A 61 19.79 8.60 -17.06
CA PHE A 61 20.07 7.40 -16.29
C PHE A 61 21.06 7.65 -15.15
N GLY A 62 22.04 8.51 -15.37
CA GLY A 62 23.02 8.90 -14.39
C GLY A 62 22.42 9.76 -13.27
N PRO A 63 23.16 9.95 -12.16
CA PRO A 63 22.74 10.76 -11.02
C PRO A 63 22.85 12.26 -11.33
N THR A 64 22.07 12.75 -12.30
CA THR A 64 22.15 14.14 -12.75
C THR A 64 20.79 14.68 -13.19
N CYS A 65 20.54 15.93 -12.83
CA CYS A 65 19.42 16.72 -13.32
C CYS A 65 19.98 17.91 -14.12
N PRO A 66 20.18 17.76 -15.44
CA PRO A 66 20.82 18.78 -16.30
C PRO A 66 20.20 20.17 -16.21
N ILE A 67 18.91 20.25 -15.89
CA ILE A 67 18.18 21.52 -15.80
C ILE A 67 18.78 22.46 -14.74
N TYR A 68 19.34 21.92 -13.65
CA TYR A 68 20.00 22.73 -12.61
C TYR A 68 21.30 23.34 -13.12
N GLY A 69 22.14 22.54 -13.80
CA GLY A 69 23.38 23.06 -14.39
C GLY A 69 23.11 24.06 -15.51
N ILE A 70 22.16 23.78 -16.40
CA ILE A 70 21.74 24.71 -17.47
C ILE A 70 21.21 26.01 -16.85
N GLY A 71 20.31 25.92 -15.87
CA GLY A 71 19.74 27.08 -15.20
C GLY A 71 20.80 27.93 -14.51
N ALA A 72 21.69 27.31 -13.73
CA ALA A 72 22.77 28.00 -13.04
C ALA A 72 23.71 28.73 -14.00
N LEU A 73 24.17 28.06 -15.07
CA LEU A 73 25.05 28.69 -16.06
C LEU A 73 24.35 29.76 -16.88
N ALA A 74 23.08 29.57 -17.24
CA ALA A 74 22.30 30.58 -17.95
C ALA A 74 22.12 31.84 -17.10
N VAL A 75 21.77 31.68 -15.82
CA VAL A 75 21.65 32.79 -14.88
C VAL A 75 23.00 33.48 -14.68
N TRP A 76 24.09 32.74 -14.48
CA TRP A 76 25.41 33.32 -14.33
C TRP A 76 25.86 34.07 -15.60
N LEU A 77 25.60 33.52 -16.78
CA LEU A 77 25.94 34.16 -18.05
C LEU A 77 25.22 35.51 -18.20
N VAL A 78 23.93 35.57 -17.85
CA VAL A 78 23.12 36.79 -17.99
C VAL A 78 23.36 37.79 -16.86
N LEU A 79 23.56 37.31 -15.62
CA LEU A 79 23.51 38.13 -14.42
C LEU A 79 24.83 38.16 -13.61
N GLY A 80 25.89 37.52 -14.08
CA GLY A 80 27.16 37.38 -13.34
C GLY A 80 27.87 38.68 -12.98
N GLN A 81 27.58 39.79 -13.67
CA GLN A 81 28.13 41.12 -13.34
C GLN A 81 27.16 41.98 -12.53
N ILE A 82 25.97 41.48 -12.20
CA ILE A 82 24.97 42.22 -11.41
C ILE A 82 25.33 42.09 -9.93
N SER A 83 25.62 43.20 -9.27
CA SER A 83 26.01 43.23 -7.86
C SER A 83 24.85 43.15 -6.89
N ASN A 84 23.62 43.48 -7.32
CA ASN A 84 22.46 43.51 -6.45
C ASN A 84 21.78 42.12 -6.39
N PRO A 85 21.82 41.42 -5.23
CA PRO A 85 21.24 40.08 -5.11
C PRO A 85 19.72 40.05 -5.26
N PHE A 86 19.02 41.14 -4.93
CA PHE A 86 17.57 41.22 -5.15
C PHE A 86 17.22 41.21 -6.65
N ILE A 87 18.01 41.91 -7.47
CA ILE A 87 17.83 41.88 -8.93
C ILE A 87 18.10 40.47 -9.47
N VAL A 88 19.17 39.81 -8.99
CA VAL A 88 19.49 38.44 -9.37
C VAL A 88 18.39 37.46 -8.95
N PHE A 89 17.80 37.63 -7.77
CA PHE A 89 16.68 36.81 -7.31
C PHE A 89 15.48 36.91 -8.25
N ILE A 90 15.07 38.13 -8.61
CA ILE A 90 13.89 38.36 -9.45
C ILE A 90 14.12 37.92 -10.90
N ILE A 91 15.21 38.41 -11.54
CA ILE A 91 15.48 38.10 -12.95
C ILE A 91 15.93 36.64 -13.10
N GLY A 92 16.75 36.14 -12.19
CA GLY A 92 17.21 34.76 -12.19
C GLY A 92 16.07 33.78 -11.93
N GLY A 93 15.19 34.07 -10.96
CA GLY A 93 13.98 33.27 -10.72
C GLY A 93 13.06 33.26 -11.94
N PHE A 94 12.87 34.39 -12.61
CA PHE A 94 12.12 34.46 -13.86
C PHE A 94 12.77 33.63 -14.98
N LEU A 95 14.08 33.78 -15.20
CA LEU A 95 14.82 33.02 -16.21
C LEU A 95 14.75 31.51 -15.97
N ALA A 96 14.96 31.08 -14.72
CA ALA A 96 14.84 29.69 -14.31
C ALA A 96 13.42 29.16 -14.53
N THR A 97 12.39 29.96 -14.23
CA THR A 97 10.98 29.61 -14.48
C THR A 97 10.68 29.41 -15.97
N VAL A 98 11.26 30.25 -16.85
CA VAL A 98 11.14 30.09 -18.31
C VAL A 98 11.81 28.79 -18.78
N ILE A 99 13.01 28.49 -18.27
CA ILE A 99 13.74 27.25 -18.57
C ILE A 99 12.94 26.04 -18.08
N GLU A 100 12.42 26.07 -16.86
CA GLU A 100 11.59 25.02 -16.29
C GLU A 100 10.34 24.79 -17.13
N TYR A 101 9.57 25.84 -17.42
CA TYR A 101 8.34 25.70 -18.20
C TYR A 101 8.60 25.14 -19.60
N SER A 102 9.62 25.66 -20.30
CA SER A 102 9.95 25.23 -21.66
C SER A 102 10.46 23.78 -21.69
N THR A 103 11.29 23.39 -20.73
CA THR A 103 11.80 22.03 -20.59
C THR A 103 10.67 21.06 -20.28
N GLY A 104 9.82 21.37 -19.30
CA GLY A 104 8.67 20.54 -18.94
C GLY A 104 7.71 20.37 -20.11
N LEU A 105 7.42 21.45 -20.84
CA LEU A 105 6.56 21.41 -22.03
C LEU A 105 7.17 20.55 -23.15
N PHE A 106 8.47 20.68 -23.41
CA PHE A 106 9.17 19.88 -24.41
C PHE A 106 9.13 18.39 -24.06
N LEU A 107 9.51 18.04 -22.83
CA LEU A 107 9.54 16.66 -22.34
C LEU A 107 8.14 16.03 -22.38
N GLU A 108 7.12 16.74 -21.91
CA GLU A 108 5.74 16.25 -21.92
C GLU A 108 5.22 16.05 -23.35
N ARG A 109 5.50 16.97 -24.28
CA ARG A 109 5.08 16.82 -25.67
C ARG A 109 5.74 15.63 -26.35
N ARG A 110 7.04 15.43 -26.10
CA ARG A 110 7.86 14.41 -26.75
C ARG A 110 7.68 13.02 -26.17
N PHE A 111 7.46 12.90 -24.87
CA PHE A 111 7.43 11.61 -24.16
C PHE A 111 6.09 11.28 -23.50
N LYS A 112 5.13 12.21 -23.53
CA LYS A 112 3.79 12.05 -22.92
C LYS A 112 3.84 11.74 -21.41
N LYS A 113 4.90 12.19 -20.74
CA LYS A 113 5.13 12.00 -19.30
C LYS A 113 5.52 13.34 -18.66
N LYS A 114 5.17 13.51 -17.39
CA LYS A 114 5.63 14.64 -16.57
C LYS A 114 6.78 14.19 -15.68
N TRP A 115 7.88 14.94 -15.67
CA TRP A 115 9.02 14.68 -14.79
C TRP A 115 8.86 15.32 -13.41
N TRP A 116 8.06 16.37 -13.34
CA TRP A 116 7.63 17.03 -12.12
C TRP A 116 6.19 17.50 -12.30
N ASP A 117 5.45 17.65 -11.20
CA ASP A 117 4.08 18.13 -11.22
C ASP A 117 3.77 19.04 -10.03
N TYR A 118 3.52 20.32 -10.30
CA TYR A 118 3.13 21.31 -9.32
C TYR A 118 1.61 21.55 -9.26
N SER A 119 0.78 20.65 -9.80
CA SER A 119 -0.69 20.83 -9.85
C SER A 119 -1.33 21.05 -8.48
N MET A 120 -0.71 20.53 -7.41
CA MET A 120 -1.17 20.70 -6.03
C MET A 120 -0.86 22.09 -5.44
N PHE A 121 0.01 22.89 -6.09
CA PHE A 121 0.38 24.22 -5.61
C PHE A 121 -0.53 25.30 -6.19
N LYS A 122 -0.86 26.31 -5.37
CA LYS A 122 -1.66 27.46 -5.80
C LYS A 122 -0.92 28.27 -6.86
N PHE A 123 -1.68 28.80 -7.83
CA PHE A 123 -1.16 29.58 -8.96
C PHE A 123 -0.17 28.82 -9.86
N ASN A 124 -0.24 27.49 -9.88
CA ASN A 124 0.53 26.72 -10.85
C ASN A 124 0.04 27.01 -12.28
N LEU A 125 0.95 26.91 -13.25
CA LEU A 125 0.62 26.99 -14.68
C LEU A 125 0.75 25.60 -15.31
N HIS A 126 -0.39 24.96 -15.58
CA HIS A 126 -0.50 23.60 -16.14
C HIS A 126 0.28 22.54 -15.34
N GLY A 127 0.52 22.77 -14.05
CA GLY A 127 1.36 21.93 -13.20
C GLY A 127 2.86 21.94 -13.54
N ARG A 128 3.34 22.82 -14.44
CA ARG A 128 4.75 22.84 -14.87
C ARG A 128 5.64 23.79 -14.08
N ILE A 129 5.06 24.87 -13.57
CA ILE A 129 5.72 25.89 -12.73
C ILE A 129 4.73 26.38 -11.67
N CYS A 130 5.24 26.91 -10.56
CA CYS A 130 4.46 27.64 -9.57
C CYS A 130 5.31 28.73 -8.90
N PRO A 131 4.70 29.79 -8.32
CA PRO A 131 5.46 30.89 -7.71
C PRO A 131 6.40 30.44 -6.58
N GLN A 132 6.04 29.39 -5.84
CA GLN A 132 6.86 28.82 -4.76
C GLN A 132 8.15 28.22 -5.31
N ALA A 133 8.06 27.43 -6.38
CA ALA A 133 9.23 26.88 -7.07
C ALA A 133 10.06 28.01 -7.69
N SER A 134 9.43 29.00 -8.34
CA SER A 134 10.11 30.18 -8.88
C SER A 134 10.89 30.96 -7.82
N ALA A 135 10.36 31.08 -6.60
CA ALA A 135 11.06 31.74 -5.50
C ALA A 135 12.28 30.93 -5.02
N VAL A 136 12.15 29.60 -4.94
CA VAL A 136 13.28 28.71 -4.64
C VAL A 136 14.36 28.83 -5.71
N PHE A 137 14.00 28.85 -7.00
CA PHE A 137 14.95 29.08 -8.08
C PHE A 137 15.55 30.48 -8.09
N GLY A 138 14.80 31.50 -7.65
CA GLY A 138 15.34 32.83 -7.39
C GLY A 138 16.45 32.81 -6.34
N ALA A 139 16.25 32.10 -5.23
CA ALA A 139 17.28 31.93 -4.21
C ALA A 139 18.49 31.14 -4.74
N PHE A 140 18.25 30.05 -5.47
CA PHE A 140 19.32 29.31 -6.15
C PHE A 140 20.08 30.16 -7.16
N SER A 141 19.42 31.08 -7.85
CA SER A 141 20.05 32.01 -8.80
C SER A 141 21.05 32.92 -8.10
N VAL A 142 20.66 33.50 -6.95
CA VAL A 142 21.56 34.30 -6.11
C VAL A 142 22.75 33.46 -5.65
N THR A 143 22.50 32.28 -5.09
CA THR A 143 23.55 31.38 -4.62
C THR A 143 24.48 30.94 -5.76
N SER A 144 23.95 30.71 -6.95
CA SER A 144 24.73 30.34 -8.13
C SER A 144 25.67 31.48 -8.55
N VAL A 145 25.15 32.70 -8.67
CA VAL A 145 25.89 33.87 -9.15
C VAL A 145 26.99 34.30 -8.18
N PHE A 146 26.67 34.39 -6.89
CA PHE A 146 27.58 34.98 -5.90
C PHE A 146 28.44 33.95 -5.17
N VAL A 147 28.10 32.66 -5.21
CA VAL A 147 28.78 31.64 -4.41
C VAL A 147 29.24 30.47 -5.27
N LEU A 148 28.32 29.70 -5.87
CA LEU A 148 28.68 28.41 -6.47
C LEU A 148 29.60 28.55 -7.67
N VAL A 149 29.22 29.35 -8.68
CA VAL A 149 30.02 29.46 -9.91
C VAL A 149 31.38 30.11 -9.63
N PRO A 150 31.47 31.26 -8.89
CA PRO A 150 32.77 31.83 -8.54
C PRO A 150 33.65 30.86 -7.74
N ALA A 151 33.14 30.24 -6.68
CA ALA A 151 33.94 29.34 -5.84
C ALA A 151 34.41 28.10 -6.62
N MET A 152 33.56 27.52 -7.47
CA MET A 152 33.96 26.39 -8.31
C MET A 152 34.99 26.81 -9.37
N LEU A 153 34.86 27.99 -9.97
CA LEU A 153 35.87 28.52 -10.90
C LEU A 153 37.22 28.68 -10.20
N ASP A 154 37.26 29.30 -9.02
CA ASP A 154 38.49 29.50 -8.24
C ASP A 154 39.18 28.16 -7.92
N ILE A 155 38.41 27.15 -7.51
CA ILE A 155 38.93 25.79 -7.27
C ILE A 155 39.45 25.17 -8.57
N LEU A 156 38.71 25.25 -9.66
CA LEU A 156 39.08 24.63 -10.93
C LEU A 156 40.28 25.32 -11.59
N MET A 157 40.54 26.59 -11.28
CA MET A 157 41.74 27.32 -11.72
C MET A 157 43.03 26.84 -11.04
N LEU A 158 42.95 26.07 -9.94
CA LEU A 158 44.12 25.46 -9.30
C LEU A 158 44.73 24.32 -10.15
N PHE A 159 43.94 23.76 -11.08
CA PHE A 159 44.36 22.64 -11.91
C PHE A 159 44.87 23.12 -13.27
N SER A 160 45.74 22.31 -13.89
CA SER A 160 46.23 22.62 -15.23
C SER A 160 45.09 22.63 -16.25
N ARG A 161 45.17 23.55 -17.23
CA ARG A 161 44.19 23.63 -18.33
C ARG A 161 44.03 22.30 -19.06
N HIS A 162 45.12 21.56 -19.25
CA HIS A 162 45.08 20.25 -19.90
C HIS A 162 44.24 19.24 -19.10
N THR A 163 44.47 19.16 -17.78
CA THR A 163 43.72 18.28 -16.88
C THR A 163 42.22 18.55 -16.93
N ILE A 164 41.82 19.82 -16.80
CA ILE A 164 40.39 20.18 -16.84
C ILE A 164 39.79 19.91 -18.22
N SER A 165 40.51 20.17 -19.31
CA SER A 165 40.03 19.86 -20.67
C SER A 165 39.79 18.37 -20.88
N VAL A 166 40.68 17.50 -20.40
CA VAL A 166 40.50 16.04 -20.48
C VAL A 166 39.27 15.61 -19.67
N LEU A 167 39.13 16.11 -18.44
CA LEU A 167 37.98 15.79 -17.60
C LEU A 167 36.66 16.29 -18.21
N ALA A 168 36.65 17.50 -18.75
CA ALA A 168 35.50 18.09 -19.43
C ALA A 168 35.09 17.25 -20.64
N PHE A 169 36.05 16.77 -21.43
CA PHE A 169 35.79 15.88 -22.55
C PHE A 169 35.14 14.56 -22.12
N ILE A 170 35.64 13.95 -21.04
CA ILE A 170 35.05 12.73 -20.45
C ILE A 170 33.60 13.02 -20.01
N VAL A 171 33.37 14.11 -19.27
CA VAL A 171 32.04 14.52 -18.81
C VAL A 171 31.09 14.71 -19.98
N VAL A 172 31.48 15.44 -21.01
CA VAL A 172 30.65 15.65 -22.22
C VAL A 172 30.32 14.32 -22.89
N THR A 173 31.31 13.43 -23.01
CA THR A 173 31.11 12.11 -23.62
C THR A 173 30.11 11.28 -22.81
N LEU A 174 30.22 11.26 -21.48
CA LEU A 174 29.29 10.54 -20.61
C LEU A 174 27.87 11.11 -20.70
N TYR A 175 27.72 12.44 -20.65
CA TYR A 175 26.41 13.09 -20.81
C TYR A 175 25.79 12.80 -22.18
N PHE A 176 26.61 12.78 -23.24
CA PHE A 176 26.13 12.45 -24.58
C PHE A 176 25.63 11.00 -24.65
N LEU A 177 26.43 10.04 -24.18
CA LEU A 177 26.05 8.62 -24.17
C LEU A 177 24.79 8.37 -23.35
N ASP A 178 24.70 8.98 -22.16
CA ASP A 178 23.53 8.87 -21.28
C ASP A 178 22.29 9.52 -21.92
N THR A 179 22.43 10.71 -22.50
CA THR A 179 21.33 11.38 -23.19
C THR A 179 20.80 10.52 -24.33
N VAL A 180 21.68 9.95 -25.16
CA VAL A 180 21.29 9.03 -26.24
C VAL A 180 20.57 7.80 -25.67
N ALA A 181 21.14 7.15 -24.64
CA ALA A 181 20.51 5.99 -24.01
C ALA A 181 19.13 6.33 -23.43
N SER A 182 19.02 7.45 -22.71
CA SER A 182 17.79 7.94 -22.08
C SER A 182 16.73 8.32 -23.12
N LEU A 183 17.12 8.93 -24.24
CA LEU A 183 16.23 9.22 -25.36
C LEU A 183 15.69 7.95 -26.04
N LEU A 184 16.54 6.93 -26.22
CA LEU A 184 16.15 5.64 -26.80
C LEU A 184 15.24 4.84 -25.87
N TRP A 185 15.52 4.86 -24.57
CA TRP A 185 14.71 4.19 -23.55
C TRP A 185 13.36 4.87 -23.37
N ASN A 186 13.34 6.18 -23.18
CA ASN A 186 12.12 6.98 -23.03
C ASN A 186 11.37 7.15 -24.36
N GLY A 187 11.94 6.72 -25.47
CA GLY A 187 11.34 6.79 -26.80
C GLY A 187 10.00 6.05 -26.89
N PRO A 188 9.06 6.54 -27.73
CA PRO A 188 7.68 6.03 -27.83
C PRO A 188 7.61 4.55 -28.24
N THR A 189 8.62 4.05 -28.95
CA THR A 189 8.68 2.66 -29.42
C THR A 189 9.13 1.65 -28.35
N THR A 190 9.92 2.08 -27.37
CA THR A 190 10.54 1.20 -26.38
C THR A 190 9.66 1.09 -25.15
N HIS A 191 9.20 2.23 -24.63
CA HIS A 191 8.35 2.27 -23.45
C HIS A 191 7.01 1.55 -23.65
N HIS A 192 6.36 1.71 -24.81
CA HIS A 192 5.09 1.04 -25.09
C HIS A 192 5.24 -0.49 -25.15
N LYS A 193 6.38 -1.01 -25.62
CA LYS A 193 6.63 -2.46 -25.65
C LYS A 193 6.88 -3.02 -24.26
N VAL A 194 7.65 -2.29 -23.44
CA VAL A 194 7.97 -2.69 -22.07
C VAL A 194 6.73 -2.57 -21.17
N GLU A 195 5.97 -1.48 -21.26
CA GLU A 195 4.71 -1.30 -20.51
C GLU A 195 3.65 -2.32 -20.96
N ALA A 196 3.52 -2.61 -22.26
CA ALA A 196 2.63 -3.67 -22.73
C ALA A 196 3.05 -5.05 -22.21
N ALA A 197 4.34 -5.35 -22.19
CA ALA A 197 4.85 -6.60 -21.62
C ALA A 197 4.64 -6.67 -20.10
N ALA A 198 4.80 -5.55 -19.38
CA ALA A 198 4.55 -5.48 -17.95
C ALA A 198 3.06 -5.61 -17.62
N GLN A 199 2.17 -4.97 -18.38
CA GLN A 199 0.71 -5.10 -18.23
C GLN A 199 0.23 -6.52 -18.55
N ASP A 200 0.77 -7.16 -19.59
CA ASP A 200 0.50 -8.57 -19.89
C ASP A 200 0.95 -9.49 -18.75
N ALA A 201 2.13 -9.24 -18.17
CA ALA A 201 2.61 -9.97 -17.00
C ALA A 201 1.72 -9.75 -15.76
N SER A 202 1.30 -8.52 -15.49
CA SER A 202 0.40 -8.19 -14.37
C SER A 202 -0.97 -8.85 -14.53
N MET A 203 -1.57 -8.81 -15.74
CA MET A 203 -2.83 -9.52 -16.01
C MET A 203 -2.70 -11.02 -15.77
N LYS A 204 -1.61 -11.65 -16.20
CA LYS A 204 -1.37 -13.08 -15.96
C LYS A 204 -1.23 -13.41 -14.48
N ILE A 205 -0.60 -12.54 -13.69
CA ILE A 205 -0.48 -12.70 -12.24
C ILE A 205 -1.85 -12.58 -11.56
N GLU A 206 -2.67 -11.60 -11.98
CA GLU A 206 -4.00 -11.39 -11.43
C GLU A 206 -4.96 -12.54 -11.79
N GLU A 207 -4.89 -13.05 -13.02
CA GLU A 207 -5.63 -14.23 -13.45
C GLU A 207 -5.20 -15.48 -12.67
N ALA A 208 -3.90 -15.69 -12.46
CA ALA A 208 -3.40 -16.79 -11.65
C ALA A 208 -3.83 -16.68 -10.18
N ALA A 209 -3.82 -15.47 -9.61
CA ALA A 209 -4.27 -15.21 -8.26
C ALA A 209 -5.79 -15.45 -8.11
N HIS A 210 -6.59 -15.00 -9.08
CA HIS A 210 -8.04 -15.22 -9.09
C HIS A 210 -8.38 -16.72 -9.21
N ASN A 211 -7.70 -17.45 -10.09
CA ASN A 211 -7.88 -18.91 -10.23
C ASN A 211 -7.47 -19.66 -8.96
N ALA A 212 -6.38 -19.25 -8.30
CA ALA A 212 -5.98 -19.83 -7.03
C ALA A 212 -7.01 -19.54 -5.91
N SER A 213 -7.53 -18.30 -5.84
CA SER A 213 -8.59 -17.95 -4.88
C SER A 213 -9.86 -18.77 -5.12
N GLN A 214 -10.30 -18.92 -6.37
CA GLN A 214 -11.45 -19.74 -6.71
C GLN A 214 -11.26 -21.22 -6.35
N GLN A 215 -10.06 -21.77 -6.52
CA GLN A 215 -9.76 -23.14 -6.06
C GLN A 215 -9.83 -23.27 -4.54
N VAL A 216 -9.30 -22.30 -3.80
CA VAL A 216 -9.36 -22.27 -2.33
C VAL A 216 -10.81 -22.18 -1.86
N ASP A 217 -11.62 -21.30 -2.47
CA ASP A 217 -13.04 -21.15 -2.14
C ASP A 217 -13.84 -22.42 -2.47
N ALA A 218 -13.59 -23.03 -3.63
CA ALA A 218 -14.22 -24.30 -4.01
C ALA A 218 -13.84 -25.43 -3.04
N MET A 219 -12.58 -25.47 -2.60
CA MET A 219 -12.12 -26.47 -1.63
C MET A 219 -12.72 -26.22 -0.23
N ALA A 220 -12.84 -24.96 0.19
CA ALA A 220 -13.49 -24.57 1.43
C ALA A 220 -14.99 -24.92 1.43
N GLN A 221 -15.69 -24.65 0.31
CA GLN A 221 -17.09 -25.02 0.14
C GLN A 221 -17.28 -26.55 0.16
N SER A 222 -16.41 -27.30 -0.53
CA SER A 222 -16.44 -28.76 -0.53
C SER A 222 -16.18 -29.34 0.86
N ALA A 223 -15.23 -28.77 1.61
CA ALA A 223 -14.97 -29.16 2.99
C ALA A 223 -16.17 -28.87 3.90
N SER A 224 -16.76 -27.68 3.79
CA SER A 224 -17.97 -27.30 4.55
C SER A 224 -19.17 -28.21 4.25
N GLN A 225 -19.37 -28.60 2.99
CA GLN A 225 -20.39 -29.57 2.59
C GLN A 225 -20.13 -30.96 3.19
N LYS A 226 -18.87 -31.42 3.21
CA LYS A 226 -18.53 -32.71 3.86
C LYS A 226 -18.74 -32.67 5.37
N VAL A 227 -18.39 -31.57 6.03
CA VAL A 227 -18.59 -31.39 7.47
C VAL A 227 -20.08 -31.34 7.81
N SER A 228 -20.88 -30.58 7.06
CA SER A 228 -22.33 -30.51 7.27
C SER A 228 -23.03 -31.85 7.00
N ALA A 229 -22.63 -32.58 5.95
CA ALA A 229 -23.14 -33.93 5.69
C ALA A 229 -22.76 -34.93 6.80
N ALA A 230 -21.53 -34.84 7.33
CA ALA A 230 -21.11 -35.66 8.46
C ALA A 230 -21.90 -35.32 9.74
N ALA A 231 -22.15 -34.02 10.00
CA ALA A 231 -22.94 -33.56 11.13
C ALA A 231 -24.42 -33.99 11.03
N GLN A 232 -25.03 -33.92 9.85
CA GLN A 232 -26.39 -34.43 9.61
C GLN A 232 -26.48 -35.94 9.84
N ASN A 233 -25.55 -36.72 9.28
CA ASN A 233 -25.49 -38.17 9.49
C ASN A 233 -25.30 -38.54 10.98
N ALA A 234 -24.48 -37.78 11.71
CA ALA A 234 -24.29 -37.99 13.15
C ALA A 234 -25.56 -37.66 13.94
N SER A 235 -26.24 -36.56 13.59
CA SER A 235 -27.52 -36.16 14.20
C SER A 235 -28.62 -37.18 13.94
N GLU A 236 -28.74 -37.70 12.72
CA GLU A 236 -29.70 -38.76 12.39
C GLU A 236 -29.45 -40.04 13.20
N LYS A 237 -28.18 -40.48 13.31
CA LYS A 237 -27.83 -41.62 14.15
C LYS A 237 -28.14 -41.39 15.62
N ALA A 238 -27.87 -40.18 16.14
CA ALA A 238 -28.19 -39.82 17.51
C ALA A 238 -29.71 -39.82 17.76
N ASN A 239 -30.50 -39.28 16.83
CA ASN A 239 -31.96 -39.26 16.90
C ASN A 239 -32.54 -40.68 16.83
N ALA A 240 -32.03 -41.54 15.95
CA ALA A 240 -32.43 -42.94 15.86
C ALA A 240 -32.09 -43.72 17.15
N ALA A 241 -30.94 -43.45 17.77
CA ALA A 241 -30.57 -44.02 19.06
C ALA A 241 -31.48 -43.54 20.19
N ALA A 242 -31.79 -42.24 20.23
CA ALA A 242 -32.71 -41.65 21.21
C ALA A 242 -34.13 -42.21 21.09
N GLN A 243 -34.64 -42.37 19.86
CA GLN A 243 -35.95 -42.99 19.61
C GLN A 243 -35.99 -44.46 20.07
N LYS A 244 -34.93 -45.24 19.79
CA LYS A 244 -34.82 -46.62 20.29
C LYS A 244 -34.77 -46.68 21.82
N ALA A 245 -34.03 -45.78 22.46
CA ALA A 245 -33.96 -45.70 23.92
C ALA A 245 -35.32 -45.34 24.54
N ASN A 246 -36.05 -44.38 23.95
CA ASN A 246 -37.38 -44.00 24.40
C ASN A 246 -38.40 -45.14 24.21
N ALA A 247 -38.36 -45.87 23.09
CA ALA A 247 -39.21 -47.03 22.87
C ALA A 247 -38.92 -48.16 23.88
N ALA A 248 -37.64 -48.39 24.21
CA ALA A 248 -37.24 -49.35 25.23
C ALA A 248 -37.73 -48.93 26.63
N ALA A 249 -37.60 -47.65 26.98
CA ALA A 249 -38.10 -47.11 28.24
C ALA A 249 -39.62 -47.21 28.37
N GLN A 250 -40.37 -46.90 27.30
CA GLN A 250 -41.83 -47.07 27.27
C GLN A 250 -42.24 -48.53 27.44
N LYS A 251 -41.55 -49.46 26.77
CA LYS A 251 -41.80 -50.90 26.90
C LYS A 251 -41.51 -51.40 28.33
N ALA A 252 -40.44 -50.93 28.94
CA ALA A 252 -40.11 -51.23 30.34
C ALA A 252 -41.16 -50.69 31.31
N ASN A 253 -41.62 -49.44 31.11
CA ASN A 253 -42.69 -48.85 31.93
C ASN A 253 -44.02 -49.60 31.78
N ALA A 254 -44.40 -49.98 30.55
CA ALA A 254 -45.60 -50.79 30.31
C ALA A 254 -45.50 -52.17 31.00
N ALA A 255 -44.33 -52.81 30.95
CA ALA A 255 -44.08 -54.06 31.65
C ALA A 255 -44.18 -53.89 33.18
N ALA A 256 -43.63 -52.80 33.73
CA ALA A 256 -43.72 -52.48 35.16
C ALA A 256 -45.17 -52.22 35.61
N GLN A 257 -45.95 -51.48 34.82
CA GLN A 257 -47.38 -51.27 35.07
C GLN A 257 -48.17 -52.59 35.03
N THR A 258 -47.88 -53.44 34.04
CA THR A 258 -48.51 -54.76 33.91
C THR A 258 -48.19 -55.64 35.13
N ALA A 259 -46.92 -55.68 35.56
CA ALA A 259 -46.50 -56.42 36.75
C ALA A 259 -47.19 -55.89 38.03
N THR A 260 -47.32 -54.57 38.16
CA THR A 260 -48.01 -53.92 39.29
C THR A 260 -49.50 -54.27 39.30
N LEU A 261 -50.16 -54.27 38.14
CA LEU A 261 -51.57 -54.66 38.01
C LEU A 261 -51.78 -56.13 38.38
N LEU A 262 -50.91 -57.02 37.90
CA LEU A 262 -50.93 -58.45 38.20
C LEU A 262 -50.70 -58.73 39.70
N ALA A 263 -49.76 -58.01 40.32
CA ALA A 263 -49.54 -58.08 41.77
C ALA A 263 -50.75 -57.59 42.56
N THR A 264 -51.39 -56.49 42.13
CA THR A 264 -52.59 -55.93 42.76
C THR A 264 -53.78 -56.87 42.64
N GLN A 265 -53.96 -57.52 41.47
CA GLN A 265 -55.00 -58.54 41.27
C GLN A 265 -54.77 -59.75 42.19
N LYS A 266 -53.54 -60.29 42.24
CA LYS A 266 -53.22 -61.39 43.16
C LYS A 266 -53.43 -60.99 44.63
N ALA A 267 -53.08 -59.77 45.02
CA ALA A 267 -53.33 -59.28 46.37
C ALA A 267 -54.84 -59.22 46.69
N LYS A 268 -55.68 -58.79 45.73
CA LYS A 268 -57.14 -58.83 45.87
C LYS A 268 -57.69 -60.26 45.99
N GLU A 269 -57.21 -61.19 45.18
CA GLU A 269 -57.59 -62.61 45.29
C GLU A 269 -57.21 -63.20 46.64
N VAL A 270 -56.01 -62.91 47.14
CA VAL A 270 -55.57 -63.35 48.48
C VAL A 270 -56.45 -62.72 49.55
N SER A 271 -56.75 -61.42 49.47
CA SER A 271 -57.62 -60.73 50.42
C SER A 271 -59.03 -61.33 50.44
N GLN A 272 -59.61 -61.66 49.28
CA GLN A 272 -60.89 -62.35 49.19
C GLN A 272 -60.83 -63.75 49.81
N LYS A 273 -59.78 -64.53 49.54
CA LYS A 273 -59.59 -65.84 50.19
C LYS A 273 -59.47 -65.72 51.71
N VAL A 274 -58.77 -64.70 52.21
CA VAL A 274 -58.64 -64.42 53.64
C VAL A 274 -59.99 -64.04 54.25
N GLN A 275 -60.79 -63.19 53.59
CA GLN A 275 -62.14 -62.84 54.04
C GLN A 275 -63.08 -64.04 54.09
N VAL A 276 -63.09 -64.89 53.06
CA VAL A 276 -63.90 -66.12 53.03
C VAL A 276 -63.46 -67.08 54.13
N THR A 277 -62.15 -67.19 54.39
CA THR A 277 -61.62 -68.02 55.48
C THR A 277 -62.02 -67.45 56.84
N LYS A 278 -61.98 -66.12 57.01
CA LYS A 278 -62.45 -65.45 58.23
C LYS A 278 -63.94 -65.67 58.45
N GLN A 279 -64.79 -65.52 57.43
CA GLN A 279 -66.21 -65.84 57.52
C GLN A 279 -66.48 -67.29 57.91
N LYS A 280 -65.75 -68.25 57.31
CA LYS A 280 -65.87 -69.67 57.71
C LYS A 280 -65.43 -69.90 59.15
N PHE A 281 -64.39 -69.19 59.61
CA PHE A 281 -63.95 -69.24 61.00
C PHE A 281 -65.02 -68.67 61.93
N ASP A 282 -65.54 -67.47 61.64
CA ASP A 282 -66.58 -66.81 62.42
C ASP A 282 -67.88 -67.64 62.45
N ASP A 283 -68.30 -68.26 61.34
CA ASP A 283 -69.44 -69.18 61.28
C ASP A 283 -69.20 -70.45 62.12
N THR A 284 -67.97 -70.95 62.15
CA THR A 284 -67.61 -72.11 62.97
C THR A 284 -67.61 -71.73 64.45
N THR A 285 -67.06 -70.56 64.79
CA THR A 285 -67.11 -69.99 66.14
C THR A 285 -68.55 -69.75 66.58
N GLN A 286 -69.42 -69.28 65.69
CA GLN A 286 -70.84 -69.08 65.98
C GLN A 286 -71.58 -70.41 66.17
N LYS A 287 -71.30 -71.43 65.36
CA LYS A 287 -71.85 -72.79 65.58
C LYS A 287 -71.41 -73.40 66.90
N VAL A 288 -70.19 -73.14 67.34
CA VAL A 288 -69.70 -73.54 68.67
C VAL A 288 -70.40 -72.74 69.77
N LYS A 289 -70.63 -71.42 69.56
CA LYS A 289 -71.47 -70.59 70.45
C LYS A 289 -72.86 -71.20 70.67
N ASP A 290 -73.50 -71.63 69.60
CA ASP A 290 -74.90 -72.07 69.63
C ASP A 290 -75.10 -73.46 70.28
N HIS A 291 -74.02 -74.25 70.47
CA HIS A 291 -74.07 -75.59 71.10
C HIS A 291 -73.58 -75.62 72.55
N LEU A 292 -73.22 -74.46 73.12
CA LEU A 292 -72.71 -74.36 74.49
C LEU A 292 -73.78 -73.79 75.44
N PRO A 293 -73.86 -74.31 76.69
CA PRO A 293 -74.82 -73.86 77.69
C PRO A 293 -74.57 -72.40 78.10
N SER A 294 -75.62 -71.71 78.55
CA SER A 294 -75.66 -70.27 78.89
C SER A 294 -74.71 -69.80 80.00
N SER A 295 -73.87 -70.70 80.55
CA SER A 295 -72.83 -70.41 81.54
C SER A 295 -71.43 -70.21 80.94
N PHE A 296 -71.29 -70.11 79.61
CA PHE A 296 -69.99 -70.02 78.94
C PHE A 296 -69.48 -68.57 78.80
N PRO A 297 -68.27 -68.23 79.26
CA PRO A 297 -67.75 -66.86 79.27
C PRO A 297 -67.15 -66.49 77.90
N TRP A 298 -67.80 -65.58 77.17
CA TRP A 298 -67.40 -65.18 75.81
C TRP A 298 -66.49 -63.96 75.71
N ASP A 299 -66.48 -63.10 76.74
CA ASP A 299 -65.77 -61.82 76.71
C ASP A 299 -64.75 -61.77 77.85
N ASN A 300 -63.48 -62.05 77.50
CA ASN A 300 -62.29 -61.61 78.22
C ASN A 300 -61.38 -60.89 77.23
#